data_AF-A0A2P9H881-F1
#
_entry.id   AF-A0A2P9H881-F1
#
_cell.length_a   1.000
_cell.length_b   1.000
_cell.length_c   1.000
_cell.angle_alpha   90.00
_cell.angle_beta   90.00
_cell.angle_gamma   90.00
#
_symmetry.space_group_name_H-M   'P 1'
#
loop_
_entity.id
_entity.type
_entity.pdbx_description
1 polymer ?
#
loop_
_entity_poly.entity_id
_entity_poly.type
_entity_poly.pdbx_seq_one_letter_code
_entity_poly.pdbx_strand_id
1 'polypeptide(L)'
;MRPGEVAQRYAAPVVHEPSGMPVLRLAMRHTGTGRNPCVFLDPASGCTVYGDRPAACRYYPLGLATVKMKGHDAPEDFYFLVKEPHCKGHEQVHEQTVAQFREGQQLADFDEHNRDWMLILMKLASWKSLGGPGGKEPDERVRRMFLMISTDPDAFRRFVFGSSFLARYAVAPEMRAQLEDDDEALMQLGFDWLRAVLFNEPTLHLREHVLQQAIAKVRSETGAV
;
A
#
# COMPACT_ATOMS: atom_id res chain seq x y z
N MET A 1 -10.62 -7.70 15.60
CA MET A 1 -9.15 -7.62 15.65
C MET A 1 -8.77 -6.43 14.79
N ARG A 2 -7.97 -5.49 15.30
CA ARG A 2 -7.53 -4.32 14.52
C ARG A 2 -6.47 -4.76 13.50
N PRO A 3 -6.27 -4.04 12.38
CA PRO A 3 -5.34 -4.47 11.32
C PRO A 3 -3.91 -4.73 11.83
N GLY A 4 -3.39 -3.91 12.74
CA GLY A 4 -2.06 -4.09 13.33
C GLY A 4 -1.92 -5.41 14.11
N GLU A 5 -2.96 -5.87 14.78
CA GLU A 5 -2.97 -7.16 15.49
C GLU A 5 -2.98 -8.34 14.51
N VAL A 6 -3.74 -8.22 13.41
CA VAL A 6 -3.76 -9.22 12.32
C VAL A 6 -2.37 -9.34 11.71
N ALA A 7 -1.75 -8.20 11.39
CA ALA A 7 -0.40 -8.13 10.84
C ALA A 7 0.63 -8.83 11.74
N GLN A 8 0.61 -8.56 13.04
CA GLN A 8 1.55 -9.16 14.00
C GLN A 8 1.36 -10.67 14.17
N ARG A 9 0.11 -11.15 14.14
CA ARG A 9 -0.21 -12.56 14.43
C ARG A 9 -0.12 -13.46 13.21
N TYR A 10 -0.45 -12.94 12.04
CA TYR A 10 -0.70 -13.76 10.83
C TYR A 10 0.14 -13.35 9.63
N ALA A 11 1.02 -12.36 9.74
CA ALA A 11 1.88 -11.94 8.64
C ALA A 11 3.33 -11.72 9.10
N ALA A 12 4.22 -11.63 8.12
CA ALA A 12 5.61 -11.26 8.32
C ALA A 12 6.02 -10.22 7.27
N PRO A 13 6.88 -9.24 7.62
CA PRO A 13 7.41 -8.32 6.65
C PRO A 13 8.33 -9.04 5.66
N VAL A 14 8.19 -8.70 4.39
CA VAL A 14 9.05 -9.11 3.29
C VAL A 14 9.36 -7.90 2.42
N VAL A 15 10.44 -7.96 1.65
CA VAL A 15 10.74 -6.90 0.68
C VAL A 15 9.99 -7.18 -0.62
N HIS A 16 9.16 -6.23 -1.06
CA HIS A 16 8.57 -6.27 -2.39
C HIS A 16 9.64 -5.89 -3.40
N GLU A 17 10.27 -6.90 -4.01
CA GLU A 17 11.47 -6.75 -4.83
C GLU A 17 11.38 -5.62 -5.85
N PRO A 18 10.33 -5.47 -6.70
CA PRO A 18 10.27 -4.41 -7.69
C PRO A 18 10.45 -3.02 -7.08
N SER A 19 9.75 -2.73 -5.98
CA SER A 19 9.77 -1.42 -5.32
C SER A 19 10.87 -1.24 -4.27
N GLY A 20 11.45 -2.34 -3.78
CA GLY A 20 12.32 -2.35 -2.60
C GLY A 20 11.62 -2.09 -1.26
N MET A 21 10.30 -1.83 -1.23
CA MET A 21 9.60 -1.49 0.01
C MET A 21 9.26 -2.70 0.87
N PRO A 22 9.23 -2.56 2.21
CA PRO A 22 8.69 -3.57 3.08
C PRO A 22 7.16 -3.67 2.90
N VAL A 23 6.67 -4.88 2.67
CA VAL A 23 5.24 -5.22 2.63
C VAL A 23 4.97 -6.41 3.55
N LEU A 24 3.72 -6.66 3.90
CA LEU A 24 3.36 -7.86 4.63
C LEU A 24 3.02 -9.02 3.70
N ARG A 25 3.54 -10.20 4.06
CA ARG A 25 3.11 -11.46 3.48
C ARG A 25 2.43 -12.30 4.56
N LEU A 26 1.24 -12.82 4.25
CA LEU A 26 0.57 -13.75 5.14
C LEU A 26 1.46 -14.96 5.42
N ALA A 27 1.49 -15.36 6.68
CA ALA A 27 2.16 -16.56 7.12
C ALA A 27 1.46 -17.79 6.53
N MET A 28 2.23 -18.87 6.38
CA MET A 28 1.73 -20.17 5.97
C MET A 28 1.92 -21.16 7.12
N ARG A 29 0.96 -22.07 7.32
CA ARG A 29 1.05 -23.11 8.34
C ARG A 29 2.14 -24.10 7.97
N HIS A 30 3.06 -24.35 8.88
CA HIS A 30 4.05 -25.40 8.68
C HIS A 30 3.43 -26.77 8.93
N THR A 31 3.31 -27.58 7.88
CA THR A 31 2.69 -28.92 7.94
C THR A 31 3.73 -30.05 7.91
N GLY A 32 4.99 -29.73 7.63
CA GLY A 32 6.07 -30.72 7.46
C GLY A 32 6.01 -31.50 6.14
N THR A 33 5.00 -31.26 5.28
CA THR A 33 4.78 -32.00 4.03
C THR A 33 5.24 -31.23 2.79
N GLY A 34 5.88 -30.06 2.97
CA GLY A 34 6.25 -29.14 1.89
C GLY A 34 5.07 -28.36 1.29
N ARG A 35 3.82 -28.72 1.61
CA ARG A 35 2.61 -27.96 1.26
C ARG A 35 2.11 -27.22 2.49
N ASN A 36 2.50 -25.95 2.60
CA ASN A 36 2.14 -25.09 3.71
C ASN A 36 0.91 -24.24 3.31
N PRO A 37 -0.30 -24.55 3.80
CA PRO A 37 -1.49 -23.80 3.46
C PRO A 37 -1.53 -22.44 4.16
N CYS A 38 -2.40 -21.56 3.69
CA CYS A 38 -2.71 -20.29 4.37
C CYS A 38 -3.11 -20.54 5.83
N VAL A 39 -2.71 -19.62 6.72
CA VAL A 39 -3.07 -19.65 8.15
C VAL A 39 -4.58 -19.63 8.43
N PHE A 40 -5.37 -19.13 7.48
CA PHE A 40 -6.83 -19.10 7.57
C PHE A 40 -7.52 -20.26 6.86
N LEU A 41 -6.77 -21.22 6.30
CA LEU A 41 -7.40 -22.38 5.65
C LEU A 41 -7.78 -23.44 6.69
N ASP A 42 -9.08 -23.64 6.84
CA ASP A 42 -9.65 -24.83 7.46
C ASP A 42 -9.84 -25.94 6.41
N PRO A 43 -9.40 -27.19 6.68
CA PRO A 43 -9.52 -28.27 5.71
C PRO A 43 -10.96 -28.65 5.33
N ALA A 44 -11.94 -28.44 6.21
CA ALA A 44 -13.33 -28.82 6.00
C ALA A 44 -14.17 -27.65 5.48
N SER A 45 -14.04 -26.46 6.07
CA SER A 45 -14.86 -25.30 5.76
C SER A 45 -14.21 -24.28 4.81
N GLY A 46 -12.93 -24.47 4.44
CA GLY A 46 -12.21 -23.54 3.56
C GLY A 46 -11.67 -22.31 4.29
N CYS A 47 -11.66 -21.15 3.62
CA CYS A 47 -11.11 -19.92 4.20
C CYS A 47 -11.99 -19.41 5.35
N THR A 48 -11.45 -19.37 6.56
CA THR A 48 -12.18 -18.92 7.77
C THR A 48 -12.42 -17.41 7.82
N VAL A 49 -11.76 -16.66 6.94
CA VAL A 49 -11.93 -15.20 6.76
C VAL A 49 -12.46 -14.88 5.36
N TYR A 50 -13.28 -15.76 4.76
CA TYR A 50 -13.69 -15.60 3.36
C TYR A 50 -14.33 -14.24 3.08
N GLY A 51 -15.18 -13.73 3.98
CA GLY A 51 -15.81 -12.41 3.86
C GLY A 51 -14.82 -11.24 3.95
N ASP A 52 -13.71 -11.41 4.66
CA ASP A 52 -12.68 -10.39 4.92
C ASP A 52 -11.38 -10.66 4.13
N ARG A 53 -11.44 -11.56 3.13
CA ARG A 53 -10.25 -11.93 2.36
C ARG A 53 -9.70 -10.70 1.60
N PRO A 54 -8.38 -10.53 1.53
CA PRO A 54 -7.77 -9.36 0.89
C PRO A 54 -8.04 -9.33 -0.62
N ALA A 55 -7.92 -8.16 -1.24
CA ALA A 55 -8.09 -7.96 -2.68
C ALA A 55 -7.29 -8.97 -3.52
N ALA A 56 -6.04 -9.25 -3.12
CA ALA A 56 -5.20 -10.25 -3.79
C ALA A 56 -5.84 -11.65 -3.87
N CYS A 57 -6.55 -12.08 -2.80
CA CYS A 57 -7.26 -13.36 -2.78
C CYS A 57 -8.60 -13.31 -3.55
N ARG A 58 -9.25 -12.15 -3.62
CA ARG A 58 -10.49 -11.93 -4.40
C ARG A 58 -10.22 -11.95 -5.89
N TYR A 59 -9.07 -11.41 -6.28
CA TYR A 59 -8.69 -11.33 -7.68
C TYR A 59 -8.46 -12.72 -8.27
N TYR A 60 -7.80 -13.65 -7.56
CA TYR A 60 -7.51 -14.98 -8.11
C TYR A 60 -8.77 -15.72 -8.64
N PRO A 61 -8.76 -16.26 -9.87
CA PRO A 61 -7.61 -16.42 -10.78
C PRO A 61 -7.40 -15.25 -11.77
N LEU A 62 -8.15 -14.16 -11.66
CA LEU A 62 -7.93 -12.93 -12.40
C LEU A 62 -6.81 -12.11 -11.74
N GLY A 63 -5.74 -11.81 -12.46
CA GLY A 63 -4.74 -10.84 -12.03
C GLY A 63 -5.16 -9.41 -12.40
N LEU A 64 -4.81 -8.46 -11.54
CA LEU A 64 -4.81 -7.03 -11.83
C LEU A 64 -3.36 -6.54 -11.82
N ALA A 65 -3.01 -5.71 -12.80
CA ALA A 65 -1.79 -4.94 -12.76
C ALA A 65 -2.03 -3.52 -13.29
N THR A 66 -1.39 -2.54 -12.64
CA THR A 66 -1.41 -1.14 -13.04
C THR A 66 -0.07 -0.76 -13.61
N VAL A 67 -0.05 -0.24 -14.83
CA VAL A 67 1.18 0.22 -15.49
C VAL A 67 0.96 1.57 -16.16
N LYS A 68 1.94 2.45 -16.04
CA LYS A 68 2.04 3.66 -16.86
C LYS A 68 3.02 3.42 -17.99
N MET A 69 2.50 3.19 -19.19
CA MET A 69 3.32 3.01 -20.39
C MET A 69 3.99 4.33 -20.80
N LYS A 70 5.17 4.23 -21.43
CA LYS A 70 5.88 5.41 -21.92
C LYS A 70 5.01 6.14 -22.95
N GLY A 71 4.81 7.44 -22.75
CA GLY A 71 4.00 8.28 -23.64
C GLY A 71 2.51 8.32 -23.29
N HIS A 72 2.07 7.56 -22.28
CA HIS A 72 0.71 7.68 -21.75
C HIS A 72 0.66 8.75 -20.65
N ASP A 73 -0.42 9.51 -20.61
CA ASP A 73 -0.62 10.56 -19.61
C ASP A 73 -0.92 9.97 -18.23
N ALA A 74 -1.70 8.89 -18.20
CA ALA A 74 -2.18 8.24 -16.98
C ALA A 74 -1.77 6.74 -16.91
N PRO A 75 -1.67 6.17 -15.69
CA PRO A 75 -1.56 4.73 -15.50
C PRO A 75 -2.86 4.01 -15.90
N GLU A 76 -2.72 2.85 -16.52
CA GLU A 76 -3.84 2.01 -16.95
C GLU A 76 -3.81 0.66 -16.23
N ASP A 77 -5.00 0.12 -16.01
CA ASP A 77 -5.18 -1.20 -15.42
C ASP A 77 -5.37 -2.24 -16.52
N PHE A 78 -4.64 -3.34 -16.43
CA PHE A 78 -4.84 -4.49 -17.28
C PHE A 78 -5.09 -5.74 -16.44
N TYR A 79 -5.87 -6.64 -17.02
CA TYR A 79 -6.29 -7.88 -16.40
C TYR A 79 -5.73 -9.06 -17.17
N PHE A 80 -5.33 -10.09 -16.44
CA PHE A 80 -4.78 -11.30 -17.03
C PHE A 80 -5.27 -12.53 -16.27
N LEU A 81 -5.33 -13.68 -16.92
CA LEU A 81 -5.73 -14.92 -16.26
C LEU A 81 -4.51 -15.69 -15.77
N VAL A 82 -4.50 -16.01 -14.49
CA VAL A 82 -3.54 -16.95 -13.90
C VAL A 82 -4.06 -18.37 -14.16
N LYS A 83 -3.29 -19.15 -14.92
CA LYS A 83 -3.62 -20.53 -15.27
C LYS A 83 -2.65 -21.49 -14.62
N GLU A 84 -3.15 -22.25 -13.66
CA GLU A 84 -2.38 -23.26 -12.94
C GLU A 84 -3.13 -24.61 -13.00
N PRO A 85 -2.42 -25.75 -13.05
CA PRO A 85 -3.08 -27.06 -13.21
C PRO A 85 -4.11 -27.42 -12.14
N HIS A 86 -4.02 -26.80 -10.96
CA HIS A 86 -4.95 -27.04 -9.85
C HIS A 86 -6.17 -26.10 -9.87
N CYS A 87 -6.17 -25.06 -10.72
CA CYS A 87 -7.27 -24.11 -10.85
C CYS A 87 -8.30 -24.62 -11.87
N LYS A 88 -9.19 -25.51 -11.43
CA LYS A 88 -10.21 -26.13 -12.29
C LYS A 88 -11.37 -25.21 -12.67
N GLY A 89 -11.39 -23.97 -12.17
CA GLY A 89 -12.41 -22.98 -12.53
C GLY A 89 -12.43 -22.66 -14.04
N HIS A 90 -11.27 -22.74 -14.70
CA HIS A 90 -11.12 -22.52 -16.13
C HIS A 90 -11.78 -23.61 -17.01
N GLU A 91 -12.18 -24.75 -16.43
CA GLU A 91 -12.86 -25.86 -17.13
C GLU A 91 -14.38 -25.77 -17.01
N GLN A 92 -14.91 -24.81 -16.24
CA GLN A 92 -16.34 -24.62 -16.07
C GLN A 92 -16.97 -24.01 -17.32
N VAL A 93 -18.23 -24.37 -17.58
CA VAL A 93 -19.03 -23.84 -18.70
C VAL A 93 -19.49 -22.40 -18.48
N HIS A 94 -19.37 -21.89 -17.24
CA HIS A 94 -19.81 -20.55 -16.89
C HIS A 94 -18.80 -19.50 -17.37
N GLU A 95 -19.25 -18.66 -18.29
CA GLU A 95 -18.50 -17.51 -18.79
C GLU A 95 -18.96 -16.22 -18.10
N GLN A 96 -18.01 -15.31 -17.88
CA GLN A 96 -18.28 -13.98 -17.34
C GLN A 96 -17.21 -13.00 -17.82
N THR A 97 -17.59 -11.73 -17.92
CA THR A 97 -16.67 -10.63 -18.21
C THR A 97 -15.82 -10.29 -16.98
N VAL A 98 -14.73 -9.56 -17.20
CA VAL A 98 -13.90 -9.00 -16.11
C VAL A 98 -14.72 -8.13 -15.16
N ALA A 99 -15.66 -7.33 -15.68
CA ALA A 99 -16.52 -6.48 -14.87
C ALA A 99 -17.44 -7.30 -13.96
N GLN A 100 -18.09 -8.33 -14.51
CA GLN A 100 -18.95 -9.25 -13.75
C GLN A 100 -18.16 -10.00 -12.68
N PHE A 101 -16.94 -10.45 -13.00
CA PHE A 101 -16.07 -11.10 -12.01
C PHE A 101 -15.74 -10.15 -10.86
N ARG A 102 -15.36 -8.90 -11.15
CA ARG A 102 -15.03 -7.90 -10.12
C ARG A 102 -16.22 -7.57 -9.23
N GLU A 103 -17.40 -7.43 -9.82
CA GLU A 103 -18.64 -7.22 -9.09
C GLU A 103 -18.96 -8.42 -8.18
N GLY A 104 -18.91 -9.64 -8.71
CA GLY A 104 -19.14 -10.86 -7.93
C GLY A 104 -18.11 -11.12 -6.82
N GLN A 105 -16.91 -10.54 -6.94
CA GLN A 105 -15.87 -10.58 -5.90
C GLN A 105 -15.90 -9.37 -4.96
N GLN A 106 -16.80 -8.40 -5.18
CA GLN A 106 -16.94 -7.17 -4.39
C GLN A 106 -15.63 -6.37 -4.32
N LEU A 107 -14.99 -6.16 -5.47
CA LEU A 107 -13.66 -5.55 -5.54
C LEU A 107 -13.66 -4.02 -5.58
N ALA A 108 -14.79 -3.37 -5.89
CA ALA A 108 -14.85 -1.92 -6.13
C ALA A 108 -14.22 -1.10 -4.99
N ASP A 109 -14.69 -1.29 -3.76
CA ASP A 109 -14.19 -0.56 -2.59
C ASP A 109 -12.71 -0.87 -2.33
N PHE A 110 -12.29 -2.13 -2.51
CA PHE A 110 -10.87 -2.49 -2.32
C PHE A 110 -9.98 -1.85 -3.38
N ASP A 111 -10.44 -1.75 -4.63
CA ASP A 111 -9.68 -1.17 -5.72
C ASP A 111 -9.51 0.34 -5.53
N GLU A 112 -10.57 1.01 -5.07
CA GLU A 112 -10.55 2.43 -4.71
C GLU A 112 -9.52 2.70 -3.62
N HIS A 113 -9.61 2.01 -2.49
CA HIS A 113 -8.73 2.21 -1.35
C HIS A 113 -7.27 1.79 -1.61
N ASN A 114 -7.05 0.77 -2.45
CA ASN A 114 -5.69 0.33 -2.80
C ASN A 114 -5.07 1.16 -3.93
N ARG A 115 -5.82 2.04 -4.59
CA ARG A 115 -5.36 2.71 -5.81
C ARG A 115 -4.05 3.47 -5.59
N ASP A 116 -4.01 4.34 -4.59
CA ASP A 116 -2.83 5.14 -4.30
C ASP A 116 -1.65 4.28 -3.86
N TRP A 117 -1.89 3.23 -3.07
CA TRP A 117 -0.86 2.28 -2.66
C TRP A 117 -0.23 1.57 -3.87
N MET A 118 -1.04 1.09 -4.82
CA MET A 118 -0.58 0.47 -6.06
C MET A 118 0.23 1.46 -6.91
N LEU A 119 -0.23 2.71 -7.02
CA LEU A 119 0.47 3.76 -7.78
C LEU A 119 1.82 4.12 -7.14
N ILE A 120 1.91 4.17 -5.80
CA ILE A 120 3.16 4.37 -5.08
C ILE A 120 4.14 3.23 -5.39
N LEU A 121 3.70 1.97 -5.29
CA LEU A 121 4.54 0.81 -5.61
C LEU A 121 4.97 0.78 -7.07
N MET A 122 4.08 1.11 -8.01
CA MET A 122 4.38 1.20 -9.44
C MET A 122 5.47 2.25 -9.70
N LYS A 123 5.34 3.45 -9.12
CA LYS A 123 6.35 4.51 -9.25
C LYS A 123 7.69 4.10 -8.64
N LEU A 124 7.69 3.47 -7.46
CA LEU A 124 8.91 2.96 -6.83
C LEU A 124 9.56 1.85 -7.66
N ALA A 125 8.77 0.97 -8.28
CA ALA A 125 9.31 -0.05 -9.18
C ALA A 125 10.07 0.56 -10.37
N SER A 126 9.65 1.74 -10.84
CA SER A 126 10.36 2.47 -11.89
C SER A 126 11.66 3.14 -11.41
N TRP A 127 11.87 3.33 -10.11
CA TRP A 127 13.11 3.96 -9.60
C TRP A 127 14.35 3.13 -9.91
N LYS A 128 14.23 1.80 -9.92
CA LYS A 128 15.34 0.91 -10.28
C LYS A 128 15.90 1.18 -11.69
N SER A 129 15.07 1.66 -12.61
CA SER A 129 15.46 1.94 -13.99
C SER A 129 15.64 3.43 -14.29
N LEU A 130 14.86 4.30 -13.65
CA LEU A 130 14.83 5.75 -13.94
C LEU A 130 15.61 6.59 -12.92
N GLY A 131 15.89 6.05 -11.73
CA GLY A 131 16.37 6.79 -10.56
C GLY A 131 15.24 7.56 -9.85
N GLY A 132 15.22 7.53 -8.53
CA GLY A 132 14.31 8.35 -7.72
C GLY A 132 14.62 9.85 -7.80
N PRO A 133 13.78 10.74 -7.24
CA PRO A 133 14.07 12.17 -7.17
C PRO A 133 15.45 12.45 -6.57
N GLY A 134 16.30 13.16 -7.32
CA GLY A 134 17.68 13.42 -6.91
C GLY A 134 18.59 12.18 -6.90
N GLY A 135 18.19 11.09 -7.56
CA GLY A 135 18.95 9.83 -7.66
C GLY A 135 19.01 9.03 -6.36
N LYS A 136 18.10 9.27 -5.41
CA LYS A 136 18.12 8.65 -4.08
C LYS A 136 17.03 7.59 -3.94
N GLU A 137 17.39 6.50 -3.28
CA GLU A 137 16.46 5.47 -2.83
C GLU A 137 15.77 5.88 -1.51
N PRO A 138 14.60 5.29 -1.17
CA PRO A 138 13.96 5.56 0.11
C PRO A 138 14.86 5.11 1.25
N ASP A 139 15.06 5.97 2.25
CA ASP A 139 15.82 5.63 3.44
C ASP A 139 15.02 4.70 4.39
N GLU A 140 15.69 4.19 5.42
CA GLU A 140 15.11 3.30 6.42
C GLU A 140 13.92 3.93 7.17
N ARG A 141 13.90 5.25 7.34
CA ARG A 141 12.80 5.93 8.03
C ARG A 141 11.57 5.94 7.14
N VAL A 142 11.72 6.25 5.85
CA VAL A 142 10.61 6.22 4.89
C VAL A 142 10.09 4.79 4.70
N ARG A 143 10.96 3.78 4.65
CA ARG A 143 10.56 2.36 4.60
C ARG A 143 9.72 1.95 5.82
N ARG A 144 10.13 2.34 7.03
CA ARG A 144 9.34 2.09 8.26
C ARG A 144 7.98 2.80 8.24
N MET A 145 7.95 4.05 7.78
CA MET A 145 6.70 4.82 7.64
C MET A 145 5.76 4.17 6.63
N PHE A 146 6.28 3.74 5.47
CA PHE A 146 5.50 3.04 4.45
C PHE A 146 4.85 1.78 5.01
N LEU A 147 5.60 0.95 5.73
CA LEU A 147 5.04 -0.26 6.35
C LEU A 147 3.93 0.10 7.34
N MET A 148 4.19 1.03 8.27
CA MET A 148 3.22 1.45 9.28
C MET A 148 1.92 1.96 8.64
N ILE A 149 2.02 2.88 7.69
CA ILE A 149 0.87 3.45 6.97
C ILE A 149 0.08 2.35 6.27
N SER A 150 0.76 1.38 5.65
CA SER A 150 0.12 0.33 4.87
C SER A 150 -0.54 -0.77 5.70
N THR A 151 -0.26 -0.87 7.02
CA THR A 151 -0.60 -2.09 7.78
C THR A 151 -1.11 -1.87 9.19
N ASP A 152 -0.86 -0.71 9.79
CA ASP A 152 -1.22 -0.43 11.18
C ASP A 152 -1.75 1.01 11.32
N PRO A 153 -3.03 1.26 10.98
CA PRO A 153 -3.63 2.59 11.09
C PRO A 153 -3.62 3.09 12.54
N ASP A 154 -3.73 2.21 13.54
CA ASP A 154 -3.65 2.62 14.95
C ASP A 154 -2.28 3.16 15.32
N ALA A 155 -1.20 2.50 14.86
CA ALA A 155 0.16 3.00 15.04
C ALA A 155 0.39 4.31 14.29
N PHE A 156 -0.11 4.41 13.05
CA PHE A 156 0.02 5.64 12.28
C PHE A 156 -0.76 6.80 12.92
N ARG A 157 -1.96 6.54 13.46
CA ARG A 157 -2.75 7.51 14.23
C ARG A 157 -1.98 8.03 15.44
N ARG A 158 -1.43 7.12 16.25
CA ARG A 158 -0.56 7.50 17.38
C ARG A 158 0.64 8.32 16.94
N PHE A 159 1.22 8.01 15.78
CA PHE A 159 2.31 8.81 15.23
C PHE A 159 1.87 10.21 14.80
N VAL A 160 0.70 10.35 14.14
CA VAL A 160 0.17 11.64 13.69
C VAL A 160 -0.08 12.57 14.89
N PHE A 161 -0.77 12.09 15.93
CA PHE A 161 -1.15 12.91 17.08
C PHE A 161 -0.10 12.97 18.20
N GLY A 162 0.71 11.93 18.36
CA GLY A 162 1.70 11.80 19.44
C GLY A 162 3.11 12.25 19.08
N SER A 163 3.35 12.72 17.85
CA SER A 163 4.66 13.20 17.40
C SER A 163 4.62 14.65 16.91
N SER A 164 5.74 15.13 16.35
CA SER A 164 5.80 16.45 15.70
C SER A 164 5.10 16.53 14.34
N PHE A 165 4.41 15.48 13.89
CA PHE A 165 3.78 15.42 12.57
C PHE A 165 2.87 16.63 12.29
N LEU A 166 1.87 16.91 13.15
CA LEU A 166 0.93 18.01 12.97
C LEU A 166 1.53 19.42 13.19
N ALA A 167 2.72 19.48 13.81
CA ALA A 167 3.53 20.69 13.93
C ALA A 167 4.39 20.95 12.68
N ARG A 168 4.68 19.90 11.90
CA ARG A 168 5.47 19.99 10.67
C ARG A 168 4.62 20.14 9.43
N TYR A 169 3.52 19.41 9.33
CA TYR A 169 2.67 19.39 8.14
C TYR A 169 1.39 20.21 8.34
N ALA A 170 0.98 20.89 7.27
CA ALA A 170 -0.21 21.71 7.22
C ALA A 170 -1.46 20.84 6.98
N VAL A 171 -1.97 20.24 8.07
CA VAL A 171 -3.26 19.53 8.08
C VAL A 171 -4.33 20.45 8.67
N ALA A 172 -5.44 20.65 7.96
CA ALA A 172 -6.55 21.52 8.36
C ALA A 172 -7.22 21.04 9.68
N PRO A 173 -7.71 21.94 10.54
CA PRO A 173 -8.35 21.55 11.81
C PRO A 173 -9.50 20.56 11.66
N GLU A 174 -10.33 20.72 10.63
CA GLU A 174 -11.48 19.86 10.34
C GLU A 174 -11.02 18.44 9.99
N MET A 175 -9.99 18.33 9.16
CA MET A 175 -9.36 17.05 8.83
C MET A 175 -8.75 16.40 10.09
N ARG A 176 -8.14 17.18 11.01
CA ARG A 176 -7.59 16.60 12.25
C ARG A 176 -8.64 15.91 13.10
N ALA A 177 -9.83 16.49 13.21
CA ALA A 177 -10.93 15.88 13.96
C ALA A 177 -11.36 14.56 13.31
N GLN A 178 -11.52 14.54 11.98
CA GLN A 178 -11.84 13.32 11.23
C GLN A 178 -10.77 12.23 11.41
N LEU A 179 -9.49 12.60 11.45
CA LEU A 179 -8.40 11.67 11.63
C LEU A 179 -8.37 11.00 13.02
N GLU A 180 -9.21 11.38 13.99
CA GLU A 180 -9.22 10.74 15.30
C GLU A 180 -9.90 9.36 15.27
N ASP A 181 -10.92 9.19 14.42
CA ASP A 181 -11.76 7.98 14.37
C ASP A 181 -11.95 7.38 12.97
N ASP A 182 -11.55 8.10 11.91
CA ASP A 182 -11.61 7.61 10.53
C ASP A 182 -10.29 6.92 10.11
N ASP A 183 -10.35 5.61 9.86
CA ASP A 183 -9.21 4.81 9.38
C ASP A 183 -8.92 5.08 7.89
N GLU A 184 -9.95 5.34 7.08
CA GLU A 184 -9.81 5.58 5.63
C GLU A 184 -9.20 6.96 5.37
N ALA A 185 -9.68 8.00 6.05
CA ALA A 185 -9.08 9.34 5.97
C ALA A 185 -7.64 9.35 6.47
N LEU A 186 -7.33 8.56 7.51
CA LEU A 186 -5.96 8.42 7.99
C LEU A 186 -5.07 7.72 6.95
N MET A 187 -5.55 6.64 6.34
CA MET A 187 -4.84 5.95 5.28
C MET A 187 -4.55 6.90 4.10
N GLN A 188 -5.54 7.69 3.68
CA GLN A 188 -5.36 8.67 2.61
C GLN A 188 -4.31 9.73 2.97
N LEU A 189 -4.33 10.28 4.19
CA LEU A 189 -3.27 11.19 4.67
C LEU A 189 -1.88 10.52 4.61
N GLY A 190 -1.81 9.24 4.94
CA GLY A 190 -0.58 8.45 4.86
C GLY A 190 -0.06 8.35 3.43
N PHE A 191 -0.94 8.08 2.46
CA PHE A 191 -0.59 8.07 1.04
C PHE A 191 -0.20 9.45 0.53
N ASP A 192 -0.89 10.51 0.94
CA ASP A 192 -0.53 11.89 0.62
C ASP A 192 0.86 12.24 1.14
N TRP A 193 1.18 11.83 2.38
CA TRP A 193 2.51 12.01 2.95
C TRP A 193 3.58 11.22 2.18
N LEU A 194 3.30 9.96 1.82
CA LEU A 194 4.23 9.14 1.04
C LEU A 194 4.49 9.74 -0.33
N ARG A 195 3.45 10.22 -1.04
CA ARG A 195 3.60 10.88 -2.34
C ARG A 195 4.42 12.17 -2.24
N ALA A 196 4.19 12.97 -1.20
CA ALA A 196 4.97 14.19 -0.96
C ALA A 196 6.44 13.90 -0.67
N VAL A 197 6.73 12.91 0.18
CA VAL A 197 8.10 12.61 0.62
C VAL A 197 8.89 11.78 -0.40
N LEU A 198 8.25 10.85 -1.10
CA LEU A 198 8.91 10.00 -2.09
C LEU A 198 9.04 10.71 -3.44
N PHE A 199 7.99 11.39 -3.91
CA PHE A 199 7.90 11.86 -5.29
C PHE A 199 7.88 13.39 -5.44
N ASN A 200 8.00 14.14 -4.33
CA ASN A 200 7.84 15.60 -4.29
C ASN A 200 6.50 16.08 -4.87
N GLU A 201 5.46 15.26 -4.75
CA GLU A 201 4.11 15.65 -5.18
C GLU A 201 3.51 16.65 -4.18
N PRO A 202 2.77 17.66 -4.65
CA PRO A 202 2.18 18.69 -3.79
C PRO A 202 0.90 18.19 -3.10
N THR A 203 0.97 17.02 -2.47
CA THR A 203 -0.16 16.33 -1.81
C THR A 203 -0.24 16.66 -0.33
N LEU A 204 0.89 17.01 0.30
CA LEU A 204 0.95 17.45 1.68
C LEU A 204 2.09 18.44 1.88
N HIS A 205 1.77 19.62 2.40
CA HIS A 205 2.73 20.71 2.56
C HIS A 205 3.30 20.80 3.96
N LEU A 206 4.57 21.20 4.07
CA LEU A 206 5.14 21.68 5.32
C LEU A 206 4.47 23.00 5.72
N ARG A 207 4.33 23.22 7.02
CA ARG A 207 3.99 24.55 7.55
C ARG A 207 5.10 25.53 7.20
N GLU A 208 4.73 26.77 6.90
CA GLU A 208 5.62 27.81 6.42
C GLU A 208 6.91 27.96 7.26
N HIS A 209 6.76 28.07 8.58
CA HIS A 209 7.92 28.21 9.47
C HIS A 209 8.89 27.01 9.41
N VAL A 210 8.39 25.79 9.19
CA VAL A 210 9.23 24.58 9.05
C VAL A 210 9.94 24.57 7.71
N LEU A 211 9.27 25.00 6.65
CA LEU A 211 9.87 25.15 5.33
C LEU A 211 11.02 26.16 5.37
N GLN A 212 10.79 27.33 5.97
CA GLN A 212 11.82 28.38 6.11
C GLN A 212 13.04 27.90 6.91
N GLN A 213 12.82 27.16 8.00
CA GLN A 213 13.90 26.54 8.78
C GLN A 213 14.70 25.50 7.97
N ALA A 214 14.02 24.68 7.17
CA ALA A 214 14.68 23.70 6.31
C ALA A 214 15.52 24.37 5.23
N ILE A 215 15.01 25.42 4.58
CA ILE A 215 15.74 26.22 3.58
C ILE A 215 16.98 26.87 4.22
N ALA A 216 16.83 27.49 5.39
CA ALA A 216 17.95 28.10 6.11
C ALA A 216 19.04 27.07 6.46
N LYS A 217 18.65 25.89 6.92
CA LYS A 217 19.59 24.80 7.22
C LYS A 217 20.36 24.35 5.97
N VAL A 218 19.66 24.10 4.86
CA VAL A 218 20.32 23.70 3.61
C VAL A 218 21.29 24.78 3.13
N ARG A 219 20.91 26.06 3.15
CA ARG A 219 21.80 27.18 2.80
C ARG A 219 23.06 27.24 3.67
N SER A 220 22.91 26.98 4.98
CA SER A 220 24.05 26.92 5.90
C SER A 220 24.99 25.74 5.64
N GLU A 221 24.47 24.61 5.16
CA GLU A 221 25.25 23.39 4.87
C GLU A 221 25.93 23.46 3.49
N THR A 222 25.35 24.16 2.50
CA THR A 222 25.92 24.30 1.16
C THR A 222 26.82 25.54 0.99
N GLY A 223 26.93 26.40 2.00
CA GLY A 223 27.76 27.62 1.95
C GLY A 223 27.26 28.68 0.97
N ALA A 224 26.03 28.53 0.46
CA ALA A 224 25.40 29.50 -0.45
C ALA A 224 24.69 30.57 0.39
N VAL A 225 25.30 31.76 0.46
CA VAL A 225 24.71 33.00 0.98
C VAL A 225 23.94 33.69 -0.14
#